data_AF-A0A2H5QTD9-F1
#
_entry.id   AF-A0A2H5QTD9-F1
#
_cell.length_a   1.000
_cell.length_b   1.000
_cell.length_c   1.000
_cell.angle_alpha   90.00
_cell.angle_beta   90.00
_cell.angle_gamma   90.00
#
_symmetry.space_group_name_H-M   'P 1'
#
loop_
_entity.id
_entity.type
_entity.pdbx_description
1 polymer ?
#
loop_
_entity_poly.entity_id
_entity_poly.type
_entity_poly.pdbx_seq_one_letter_code
_entity_poly.pdbx_strand_id
1 'polypeptide(L)'
;MMRRRKCFGVSWKSKNSSIRNTHPFGSELSNLGTSIFIYCNTSERSGTESEKLAAVSKLHPDVIFFQTTRADVAKMFLIDPEIKRPALVLLEKESKQLSHFDGPFTDARIYDFISLNKIPPMITYTRETAALILDSHLQELWLFVTVHDSETKSIFQEAAKAFKGKVIAVNGFFNGEKYVLNGELTLSNIKSFALDFLEDKLRSQQSDTTLL
;
A
#
# COMPACT_ATOMS: atom_id res chain seq x y z
N MET A 1 27.22 37.83 27.80
CA MET A 1 27.88 36.85 26.90
C MET A 1 26.88 35.73 26.64
N MET A 2 26.17 35.77 25.52
CA MET A 2 25.05 34.86 25.23
C MET A 2 25.34 34.15 23.90
N ARG A 3 25.69 32.86 23.97
CA ARG A 3 25.90 32.01 22.79
C ARG A 3 24.56 31.78 22.09
N ARG A 4 24.31 32.47 20.98
CA ARG A 4 23.24 32.11 20.05
C ARG A 4 23.62 30.81 19.35
N ARG A 5 22.88 29.73 19.61
CA ARG A 5 22.94 28.49 18.81
C ARG A 5 22.44 28.83 17.41
N LYS A 6 23.30 28.66 16.39
CA LYS A 6 22.87 28.66 14.98
C LYS A 6 22.06 27.38 14.76
N CYS A 7 20.74 27.48 14.70
CA CYS A 7 19.91 26.44 14.10
C CYS A 7 20.11 26.54 12.58
N PHE A 8 20.89 25.61 12.01
CA PHE A 8 20.98 25.43 10.56
C PHE A 8 19.68 24.76 10.08
N GLY A 9 18.69 25.57 9.69
CA GLY A 9 17.56 25.10 8.91
C GLY A 9 18.00 24.90 7.47
N VAL A 10 18.34 23.67 7.09
CA VAL A 10 18.58 23.34 5.68
C VAL A 10 17.22 23.12 5.02
N SER A 11 16.64 24.18 4.44
CA SER A 11 15.51 24.04 3.53
C SER A 11 16.04 23.46 2.22
N TRP A 12 15.81 22.17 1.99
CA TRP A 12 16.00 21.59 0.67
C TRP A 12 14.72 21.82 -0.13
N LYS A 13 14.85 22.16 -1.40
CA LYS A 13 13.77 22.13 -2.39
C LYS A 13 14.14 21.00 -3.34
N SER A 14 13.38 19.90 -3.34
CA SER A 14 13.58 18.86 -4.35
C SER A 14 13.49 19.53 -5.73
N LYS A 15 14.51 19.34 -6.58
CA LYS A 15 14.45 19.80 -7.98
C LYS A 15 13.36 19.07 -8.78
N ASN A 16 12.78 18.00 -8.23
CA ASN A 16 11.71 17.23 -8.83
C ASN A 16 10.37 17.52 -8.14
N SER A 17 9.41 18.06 -8.90
CA SER A 17 8.07 18.45 -8.43
C SER A 17 7.23 17.29 -7.90
N SER A 18 7.58 16.04 -8.23
CA SER A 18 6.87 14.83 -7.80
C SER A 18 7.19 14.37 -6.38
N ILE A 19 8.23 14.92 -5.73
CA ILE A 19 8.59 14.57 -4.34
C ILE A 19 8.36 15.79 -3.44
N ARG A 20 7.54 15.61 -2.41
CA ARG A 20 7.22 16.68 -1.45
C ARG A 20 8.19 16.66 -0.27
N ASN A 21 8.75 17.83 0.04
CA ASN A 21 9.46 18.04 1.29
C ASN A 21 8.48 18.38 2.40
N THR A 22 8.85 18.05 3.62
CA THR A 22 7.89 17.93 4.71
C THR A 22 8.04 19.04 5.76
N HIS A 23 6.98 19.85 5.92
CA HIS A 23 6.83 20.88 6.97
C HIS A 23 6.07 20.32 8.19
N PRO A 24 5.90 21.05 9.33
CA PRO A 24 5.32 20.47 10.56
C PRO A 24 3.94 19.86 10.29
N PHE A 25 3.84 18.56 10.58
CA PHE A 25 2.73 17.70 10.20
C PHE A 25 1.65 17.69 11.28
N GLY A 26 0.46 18.18 10.95
CA GLY A 26 -0.66 18.22 11.91
C GLY A 26 -2.04 17.86 11.35
N SER A 27 -2.26 17.85 10.03
CA SER A 27 -3.61 17.61 9.47
C SER A 27 -3.65 17.08 8.02
N GLU A 28 -2.54 17.08 7.28
CA GLU A 28 -2.57 16.70 5.86
C GLU A 28 -2.61 15.18 5.63
N LEU A 29 -2.18 14.35 6.58
CA LEU A 29 -2.09 12.89 6.40
C LEU A 29 -3.45 12.18 6.31
N SER A 30 -4.52 12.75 6.86
CA SER A 30 -5.85 12.11 6.83
C SER A 30 -6.52 12.15 5.45
N ASN A 31 -6.05 13.02 4.54
CA ASN A 31 -6.65 13.23 3.21
C ASN A 31 -5.75 12.78 2.05
N LEU A 32 -4.54 12.31 2.33
CA LEU A 32 -3.60 11.86 1.30
C LEU A 32 -3.92 10.41 0.92
N GLY A 33 -3.77 10.08 -0.36
CA GLY A 33 -3.83 8.70 -0.87
C GLY A 33 -2.76 7.81 -0.23
N THR A 34 -2.56 6.60 -0.78
CA THR A 34 -1.40 5.77 -0.40
C THR A 34 -0.13 6.62 -0.50
N SER A 35 0.61 6.70 0.61
CA SER A 35 1.71 7.66 0.78
C SER A 35 2.99 6.92 1.18
N ILE A 36 4.10 7.30 0.56
CA ILE A 36 5.43 6.80 0.87
C ILE A 36 6.22 7.89 1.56
N PHE A 37 6.84 7.54 2.67
CA PHE A 37 7.76 8.39 3.39
C PHE A 37 9.16 7.82 3.27
N ILE A 38 10.09 8.68 2.86
CA ILE A 38 11.51 8.38 2.90
C ILE A 38 12.16 9.23 3.97
N TYR A 39 12.85 8.55 4.88
CA TYR A 39 13.76 9.18 5.81
C TYR A 39 15.20 9.00 5.32
N CYS A 40 15.87 10.12 5.05
CA CYS A 40 17.30 10.14 4.70
C CYS A 40 18.06 10.90 5.80
N ASN A 41 18.90 10.20 6.57
CA ASN A 41 19.67 10.80 7.65
C ASN A 41 20.97 11.51 7.18
N THR A 42 21.45 11.27 5.96
CA THR A 42 22.84 11.64 5.63
C THR A 42 22.99 12.96 4.85
N SER A 43 23.82 13.84 5.41
CA SER A 43 24.17 15.18 4.94
C SER A 43 25.01 15.24 3.66
N GLU A 44 25.45 14.12 3.07
CA GLU A 44 26.36 14.13 1.91
C GLU A 44 26.09 13.07 0.83
N ARG A 45 25.13 12.16 1.04
CA ARG A 45 24.84 11.08 0.06
C ARG A 45 23.47 11.19 -0.61
N SER A 46 22.63 12.15 -0.18
CA SER A 46 21.21 12.27 -0.54
C SER A 46 20.89 12.44 -2.03
N GLY A 47 21.87 12.73 -2.90
CA GLY A 47 21.62 12.96 -4.34
C GLY A 47 21.13 11.71 -5.06
N THR A 48 21.84 10.59 -4.91
CA THR A 48 21.55 9.36 -5.66
C THR A 48 20.24 8.71 -5.24
N GLU A 49 19.92 8.69 -3.95
CA GLU A 49 18.71 8.06 -3.43
C GLU A 49 17.47 8.89 -3.71
N SER A 50 17.60 10.22 -3.68
CA SER A 50 16.51 11.13 -4.09
C SER A 50 16.23 11.00 -5.59
N GLU A 51 17.26 10.81 -6.43
CA GLU A 51 17.11 10.57 -7.87
C GLU A 51 16.41 9.24 -8.17
N LYS A 52 16.77 8.17 -7.45
CA LYS A 52 16.11 6.86 -7.56
C LYS A 52 14.64 6.95 -7.17
N LEU A 53 14.33 7.62 -6.06
CA LEU A 53 12.95 7.85 -5.66
C LEU A 53 12.18 8.68 -6.70
N ALA A 54 12.85 9.68 -7.28
CA ALA A 54 12.31 10.53 -8.32
C ALA A 54 12.00 9.77 -9.62
N ALA A 55 12.78 8.75 -9.95
CA ALA A 55 12.50 7.85 -11.06
C ALA A 55 11.30 6.95 -10.75
N VAL A 56 11.26 6.33 -9.57
CA VAL A 56 10.18 5.42 -9.16
C VAL A 56 8.84 6.16 -8.99
N SER A 57 8.85 7.40 -8.52
CA SER A 57 7.61 8.17 -8.34
C SER A 57 6.88 8.47 -9.65
N LYS A 58 7.60 8.53 -10.78
CA LYS A 58 6.99 8.68 -12.10
C LYS A 58 6.24 7.42 -12.55
N LEU A 59 6.62 6.26 -12.02
CA LEU A 59 5.99 4.96 -12.33
C LEU A 59 4.78 4.66 -11.43
N HIS A 60 4.61 5.42 -10.34
CA HIS A 60 3.50 5.29 -9.40
C HIS A 60 2.79 6.64 -9.20
N PRO A 61 2.06 7.14 -10.23
CA PRO A 61 1.34 8.42 -10.13
C PRO A 61 0.20 8.38 -9.11
N ASP A 62 -0.24 7.18 -8.73
CA ASP A 62 -1.25 6.88 -7.71
C ASP A 62 -0.71 6.97 -6.27
N VAL A 63 0.62 7.11 -6.11
CA VAL A 63 1.27 7.13 -4.80
C VAL A 63 1.94 8.48 -4.55
N ILE A 64 1.79 9.00 -3.33
CA ILE A 64 2.34 10.29 -2.94
C ILE A 64 3.68 10.09 -2.24
N PHE A 65 4.74 10.72 -2.76
CA PHE A 65 6.10 10.56 -2.24
C PHE A 65 6.53 11.74 -1.38
N PHE A 66 6.99 11.44 -0.17
CA PHE A 66 7.54 12.38 0.80
C PHE A 66 8.99 12.06 1.12
N GLN A 67 9.77 13.11 1.38
CA GLN A 67 11.12 13.00 1.91
C GLN A 67 11.29 13.85 3.17
N THR A 68 12.02 13.31 4.14
CA THR A 68 12.35 14.00 5.39
C THR A 68 13.74 13.63 5.88
N THR A 69 14.42 14.58 6.52
CA THR A 69 15.64 14.36 7.31
C THR A 69 15.40 14.64 8.80
N ARG A 70 14.14 14.87 9.19
CA ARG A 70 13.78 15.25 10.56
C ARG A 70 13.55 14.00 11.42
N ALA A 71 14.28 13.92 12.53
CA ALA A 71 14.22 12.79 13.46
C ALA A 71 12.85 12.61 14.13
N ASP A 72 12.10 13.69 14.37
CA ASP A 72 10.75 13.64 14.95
C ASP A 72 9.75 12.95 13.99
N VAL A 73 9.83 13.27 12.70
CA VAL A 73 9.03 12.63 11.65
C VAL A 73 9.43 11.15 11.50
N ALA A 74 10.73 10.84 11.52
CA ALA A 74 11.22 9.45 11.46
C ALA A 74 10.58 8.57 12.55
N LYS A 75 10.57 9.07 13.80
CA LYS A 75 9.97 8.36 14.94
C LYS A 75 8.47 8.11 14.76
N MET A 76 7.72 9.04 14.16
CA MET A 76 6.28 8.85 13.90
C MET A 76 6.00 7.65 13.00
N PHE A 77 6.92 7.32 12.09
CA PHE A 77 6.81 6.17 11.19
C PHE A 77 7.65 4.97 11.65
N LEU A 78 7.98 4.91 12.95
CA LEU A 78 8.73 3.81 13.55
C LEU A 78 10.12 3.59 12.89
N ILE A 79 10.74 4.66 12.41
CA ILE A 79 12.11 4.65 11.88
C ILE A 79 13.06 5.12 12.98
N ASP A 80 14.13 4.34 13.21
CA ASP A 80 15.22 4.76 14.08
C ASP A 80 15.91 6.00 13.49
N PRO A 81 15.88 7.17 14.17
CA PRO A 81 16.51 8.38 13.66
C PRO A 81 18.03 8.25 13.53
N GLU A 82 18.68 7.32 14.24
CA GLU A 82 20.13 7.08 14.19
C GLU A 82 20.53 6.12 13.05
N ILE A 83 19.57 5.69 12.22
CA ILE A 83 19.85 4.81 11.10
C ILE A 83 20.85 5.46 10.14
N LYS A 84 21.90 4.71 9.80
CA LYS A 84 23.00 5.19 8.94
C LYS A 84 22.69 5.08 7.44
N ARG A 85 21.71 4.24 7.09
CA ARG A 85 21.24 4.03 5.71
C ARG A 85 19.88 4.70 5.51
N PRO A 86 19.55 5.12 4.28
CA PRO A 86 18.20 5.57 3.95
C PRO A 86 17.15 4.53 4.35
N ALA A 87 16.04 5.01 4.91
CA ALA A 87 14.88 4.20 5.26
C ALA A 87 13.67 4.62 4.42
N LEU A 88 12.90 3.65 3.98
CA LEU A 88 11.67 3.86 3.21
C LEU A 88 10.54 3.12 3.90
N VAL A 89 9.42 3.81 4.09
CA VAL A 89 8.20 3.26 4.67
C VAL A 89 7.01 3.68 3.82
N LEU A 90 6.09 2.74 3.61
CA LEU A 90 4.82 2.99 2.94
C LEU A 90 3.71 2.98 3.98
N LEU A 91 2.90 4.04 3.99
CA LEU A 91 1.65 4.14 4.72
C LEU A 91 0.51 3.89 3.73
N GLU A 92 -0.17 2.77 3.90
CA GLU A 92 -1.37 2.44 3.15
C GLU A 92 -2.57 3.14 3.80
N LYS A 93 -3.43 3.77 2.99
CA LYS A 93 -4.49 4.67 3.46
C LYS A 93 -5.61 3.95 4.19
N GLU A 94 -6.10 2.85 3.62
CA GLU A 94 -7.31 2.14 4.07
C GLU A 94 -7.06 1.42 5.41
N SER A 95 -6.03 0.59 5.45
CA SER A 95 -5.62 -0.22 6.60
C SER A 95 -4.79 0.55 7.62
N LYS A 96 -4.26 1.72 7.24
CA LYS A 96 -3.29 2.51 8.03
C LYS A 96 -2.04 1.69 8.38
N GLN A 97 -1.76 0.64 7.62
CA GLN A 97 -0.62 -0.23 7.84
C GLN A 97 0.66 0.46 7.38
N LEU A 98 1.70 0.36 8.21
CA LEU A 98 3.07 0.70 7.84
C LEU A 98 3.77 -0.54 7.29
N SER A 99 4.32 -0.42 6.09
CA SER A 99 5.22 -1.40 5.49
C SER A 99 6.62 -0.81 5.47
N HIS A 100 7.59 -1.48 6.08
CA HIS A 100 9.00 -1.06 6.08
C HIS A 100 9.76 -1.73 4.94
N PHE A 101 10.61 -0.97 4.26
CA PHE A 101 11.48 -1.50 3.21
C PHE A 101 12.83 -1.91 3.80
N ASP A 102 13.12 -3.21 3.77
CA ASP A 102 14.37 -3.78 4.28
C ASP A 102 15.37 -4.19 3.18
N GLY A 103 15.03 -3.92 1.92
CA GLY A 103 15.82 -4.33 0.75
C GLY A 103 16.97 -3.39 0.39
N PRO A 104 17.79 -3.77 -0.61
CA PRO A 104 18.76 -2.87 -1.23
C PRO A 104 18.07 -1.67 -1.88
N PHE A 105 18.60 -0.46 -1.71
CA PHE A 105 18.00 0.77 -2.23
C PHE A 105 18.23 0.92 -3.76
N THR A 106 17.57 0.07 -4.54
CA THR A 106 17.58 0.07 -6.00
C THR A 106 16.19 0.31 -6.57
N ASP A 107 16.13 0.88 -7.76
CA ASP A 107 14.89 1.34 -8.41
C ASP A 107 13.90 0.18 -8.58
N ALA A 108 14.39 -0.98 -9.04
CA ALA A 108 13.61 -2.20 -9.17
C ALA A 108 13.06 -2.69 -7.82
N ARG A 109 13.89 -2.72 -6.77
CA ARG A 109 13.45 -3.20 -5.45
C ARG A 109 12.45 -2.26 -4.79
N ILE A 110 12.62 -0.97 -4.96
CA ILE A 110 11.68 0.04 -4.48
C ILE A 110 10.36 -0.08 -5.26
N TYR A 111 10.42 -0.20 -6.59
CA TYR A 111 9.23 -0.42 -7.43
C TYR A 111 8.44 -1.66 -6.99
N ASP A 112 9.11 -2.81 -6.83
CA ASP A 112 8.48 -4.05 -6.39
C ASP A 112 7.84 -3.89 -5.01
N PHE A 113 8.56 -3.26 -4.08
CA PHE A 113 8.06 -3.00 -2.73
C PHE A 113 6.78 -2.14 -2.75
N ILE A 114 6.75 -1.07 -3.56
CA ILE A 114 5.57 -0.21 -3.65
C ILE A 114 4.42 -0.96 -4.30
N SER A 115 4.67 -1.63 -5.42
CA SER A 115 3.67 -2.40 -6.16
C SER A 115 3.00 -3.45 -5.29
N LEU A 116 3.78 -4.15 -4.47
CA LEU A 116 3.25 -5.13 -3.54
C LEU A 116 2.45 -4.48 -2.41
N ASN A 117 2.92 -3.37 -1.84
CA ASN A 117 2.37 -2.83 -0.58
C ASN A 117 1.34 -1.70 -0.74
N LYS A 118 1.13 -1.17 -1.95
CA LYS A 118 0.20 -0.06 -2.19
C LYS A 118 -1.28 -0.44 -2.15
N ILE A 119 -1.58 -1.74 -2.31
CA ILE A 119 -2.93 -2.31 -2.23
C ILE A 119 -3.06 -3.02 -0.88
N PRO A 120 -4.09 -2.73 -0.07
CA PRO A 120 -4.31 -3.43 1.19
C PRO A 120 -4.65 -4.91 0.93
N PRO A 121 -4.45 -5.80 1.92
CA PRO A 121 -4.76 -7.21 1.76
C PRO A 121 -6.22 -7.51 1.38
N MET A 122 -7.15 -6.61 1.69
CA MET A 122 -8.55 -6.70 1.29
C MET A 122 -9.12 -5.29 1.15
N ILE A 123 -9.85 -5.01 0.08
CA ILE A 123 -10.56 -3.74 -0.16
C ILE A 123 -12.06 -3.98 0.04
N THR A 124 -12.75 -3.07 0.74
CA THR A 124 -14.22 -3.07 0.73
C THR A 124 -14.70 -2.34 -0.52
N TYR A 125 -15.56 -2.98 -1.31
CA TYR A 125 -16.13 -2.36 -2.50
C TYR A 125 -17.11 -1.24 -2.11
N THR A 126 -16.72 0.00 -2.39
CA THR A 126 -17.51 1.21 -2.21
C THR A 126 -17.39 2.09 -3.45
N ARG A 127 -18.14 3.19 -3.51
CA ARG A 127 -18.03 4.15 -4.61
C ARG A 127 -16.63 4.74 -4.70
N GLU A 128 -15.97 4.95 -3.57
CA GLU A 128 -14.63 5.54 -3.46
C GLU A 128 -13.53 4.56 -3.89
N THR A 129 -13.72 3.26 -3.66
CA THR A 129 -12.70 2.23 -3.95
C THR A 129 -12.93 1.51 -5.27
N ALA A 130 -14.08 1.70 -5.94
CA ALA A 130 -14.44 1.02 -7.17
C ALA A 130 -13.39 1.17 -8.27
N ALA A 131 -12.87 2.38 -8.51
CA ALA A 131 -11.86 2.61 -9.54
C ALA A 131 -10.55 1.83 -9.26
N LEU A 132 -10.13 1.73 -7.99
CA LEU A 132 -8.93 0.98 -7.61
C LEU A 132 -9.06 -0.52 -7.89
N ILE A 133 -10.28 -1.05 -7.83
CA ILE A 133 -10.59 -2.44 -8.09
C ILE A 133 -10.73 -2.66 -9.60
N LEU A 134 -11.60 -1.88 -10.26
CA LEU A 134 -12.00 -2.10 -11.65
C LEU A 134 -10.95 -1.68 -12.69
N ASP A 135 -10.09 -0.72 -12.37
CA ASP A 135 -9.01 -0.28 -13.27
C ASP A 135 -7.73 -1.12 -13.07
N SER A 136 -7.77 -2.12 -12.17
CA SER A 136 -6.63 -3.00 -11.91
C SER A 136 -6.43 -4.02 -13.03
N HIS A 137 -5.16 -4.39 -13.27
CA HIS A 137 -4.81 -5.50 -14.14
C HIS A 137 -4.79 -6.87 -13.43
N LEU A 138 -4.97 -6.88 -12.11
CA LEU A 138 -5.00 -8.11 -11.30
C LEU A 138 -6.42 -8.67 -11.25
N GLN A 139 -6.54 -10.00 -11.21
CA GLN A 139 -7.83 -10.66 -11.04
C GLN A 139 -8.44 -10.36 -9.66
N GLU A 140 -9.77 -10.22 -9.60
CA GLU A 140 -10.48 -9.98 -8.34
C GLU A 140 -11.02 -11.26 -7.71
N LEU A 141 -10.74 -11.44 -6.42
CA LEU A 141 -11.32 -12.50 -5.59
C LEU A 141 -12.36 -11.87 -4.66
N TRP A 142 -13.64 -12.20 -4.87
CA TRP A 142 -14.75 -11.56 -4.16
C TRP A 142 -15.25 -12.39 -2.97
N LEU A 143 -15.41 -11.72 -1.82
CA LEU A 143 -16.11 -12.22 -0.64
C LEU A 143 -17.48 -11.54 -0.53
N PHE A 144 -18.54 -12.35 -0.49
CA PHE A 144 -19.91 -11.91 -0.27
C PHE A 144 -20.38 -12.36 1.11
N VAL A 145 -20.28 -11.48 2.10
CA VAL A 145 -20.78 -11.74 3.46
C VAL A 145 -21.56 -10.58 4.03
N THR A 146 -22.40 -10.88 5.03
CA THR A 146 -23.13 -9.85 5.76
C THR A 146 -22.16 -8.95 6.53
N VAL A 147 -22.59 -7.71 6.81
CA VAL A 147 -21.76 -6.71 7.51
C VAL A 147 -21.26 -7.20 8.88
N HIS A 148 -22.00 -8.08 9.54
CA HIS A 148 -21.73 -8.57 10.90
C HIS A 148 -20.81 -9.80 10.97
N ASP A 149 -20.47 -10.43 9.85
CA ASP A 149 -19.61 -11.61 9.84
C ASP A 149 -18.12 -11.22 9.87
N SER A 150 -17.63 -10.85 11.04
CA SER A 150 -16.23 -10.45 11.24
C SER A 150 -15.25 -11.61 11.15
N GLU A 151 -15.69 -12.83 11.50
CA GLU A 151 -14.84 -14.03 11.51
C GLU A 151 -14.47 -14.41 10.08
N THR A 152 -15.47 -14.56 9.20
CA THR A 152 -15.25 -14.85 7.78
C THR A 152 -14.38 -13.79 7.11
N LYS A 153 -14.65 -12.50 7.37
CA LYS A 153 -13.82 -11.40 6.85
C LYS A 153 -12.37 -11.54 7.26
N SER A 154 -12.11 -11.90 8.51
CA SER A 154 -10.75 -12.06 9.05
C SER A 154 -10.03 -13.24 8.40
N ILE A 155 -10.71 -14.39 8.25
CA ILE A 155 -10.15 -15.58 7.59
C ILE A 155 -9.83 -15.28 6.13
N PHE A 156 -10.74 -14.61 5.42
CA PHE A 156 -10.55 -14.24 4.03
C PHE A 156 -9.41 -13.23 3.85
N GLN A 157 -9.35 -12.19 4.69
CA GLN A 157 -8.25 -11.22 4.68
C GLN A 157 -6.90 -11.89 4.96
N GLU A 158 -6.85 -12.86 5.87
CA GLU A 158 -5.65 -13.64 6.16
C GLU A 158 -5.23 -14.51 4.97
N ALA A 159 -6.18 -15.16 4.29
CA ALA A 159 -5.90 -15.89 3.07
C ALA A 159 -5.35 -14.96 1.97
N ALA A 160 -5.96 -13.79 1.80
CA ALA A 160 -5.60 -12.82 0.77
C ALA A 160 -4.15 -12.31 0.90
N LYS A 161 -3.60 -12.24 2.12
CA LYS A 161 -2.18 -11.91 2.33
C LYS A 161 -1.23 -12.85 1.59
N ALA A 162 -1.59 -14.13 1.43
CA ALA A 162 -0.78 -15.11 0.71
C ALA A 162 -0.76 -14.88 -0.82
N PHE A 163 -1.72 -14.10 -1.34
CA PHE A 163 -1.86 -13.79 -2.77
C PHE A 163 -1.62 -12.30 -3.08
N LYS A 164 -0.98 -11.57 -2.15
CA LYS A 164 -0.61 -10.16 -2.30
C LYS A 164 0.16 -9.95 -3.61
N GLY A 165 -0.30 -9.01 -4.43
CA GLY A 165 0.28 -8.70 -5.74
C GLY A 165 -0.08 -9.67 -6.88
N LYS A 166 -0.90 -10.69 -6.62
CA LYS A 166 -1.42 -11.62 -7.63
C LYS A 166 -2.92 -11.44 -7.89
N VAL A 167 -3.68 -11.19 -6.83
CA VAL A 167 -5.12 -10.92 -6.88
C VAL A 167 -5.45 -9.68 -6.06
N ILE A 168 -6.58 -9.05 -6.36
CA ILE A 168 -7.22 -8.10 -5.45
C ILE A 168 -8.33 -8.84 -4.70
N ALA A 169 -8.19 -8.95 -3.39
CA ALA A 169 -9.26 -9.47 -2.56
C ALA A 169 -10.26 -8.35 -2.25
N VAL A 170 -11.53 -8.60 -2.56
CA VAL A 170 -12.61 -7.62 -2.44
C VAL A 170 -13.70 -8.16 -1.53
N ASN A 171 -14.17 -7.36 -0.59
CA ASN A 171 -15.39 -7.62 0.17
C ASN A 171 -16.49 -6.67 -0.28
N GLY A 172 -17.62 -7.19 -0.73
CA GLY A 172 -18.76 -6.37 -1.15
C GLY A 172 -19.66 -7.07 -2.16
N PHE A 173 -20.58 -6.31 -2.75
CA PHE A 173 -21.55 -6.82 -3.72
C PHE A 173 -21.22 -6.34 -5.13
N PHE A 174 -21.19 -7.26 -6.09
CA PHE A 174 -20.90 -7.01 -7.51
C PHE A 174 -21.78 -7.88 -8.41
N ASN A 175 -22.23 -7.29 -9.51
CA ASN A 175 -23.11 -7.90 -10.50
C ASN A 175 -22.33 -8.29 -11.77
N GLY A 176 -21.37 -9.20 -11.61
CA GLY A 176 -20.62 -9.81 -12.71
C GLY A 176 -20.64 -11.34 -12.65
N GLU A 177 -19.86 -12.00 -13.50
CA GLU A 177 -19.65 -13.45 -13.42
C GLU A 177 -19.02 -13.83 -12.08
N LYS A 178 -19.48 -14.95 -11.50
CA LYS A 178 -19.09 -15.36 -10.15
C LYS A 178 -18.50 -16.75 -10.16
N TYR A 179 -17.45 -16.93 -9.37
CA TYR A 179 -16.92 -18.25 -9.02
C TYR A 179 -17.25 -18.50 -7.55
N VAL A 180 -17.82 -19.67 -7.27
CA VAL A 180 -18.35 -20.00 -5.94
C VAL A 180 -17.45 -21.03 -5.30
N LEU A 181 -16.90 -20.70 -4.13
CA LEU A 181 -16.26 -21.68 -3.24
C LEU A 181 -17.37 -22.55 -2.65
N ASN A 182 -17.39 -23.82 -3.03
CA ASN A 182 -18.30 -24.79 -2.47
C ASN A 182 -17.68 -25.43 -1.22
N GLY A 183 -18.36 -25.35 -0.08
CA GLY A 183 -17.92 -25.96 1.18
C GLY A 183 -17.63 -24.93 2.28
N GLU A 184 -16.97 -25.39 3.35
CA GLU A 184 -16.66 -24.55 4.51
C GLU A 184 -15.64 -23.47 4.16
N LEU A 185 -15.86 -22.27 4.71
CA LEU A 185 -14.95 -21.14 4.54
C LEU A 185 -13.79 -21.24 5.55
N THR A 186 -12.75 -21.99 5.17
CA THR A 186 -11.52 -22.14 5.96
C THR A 186 -10.33 -21.53 5.23
N LEU A 187 -9.26 -21.19 5.96
CA LEU A 187 -8.02 -20.67 5.37
C LEU A 187 -7.47 -21.58 4.27
N SER A 188 -7.54 -22.91 4.47
CA SER A 188 -7.07 -23.90 3.49
C SER A 188 -7.96 -23.91 2.24
N ASN A 189 -9.27 -23.89 2.41
CA ASN A 189 -10.22 -23.94 1.30
C ASN A 189 -10.14 -22.67 0.45
N ILE A 190 -10.02 -21.50 1.07
CA ILE A 190 -9.84 -20.23 0.35
C ILE A 190 -8.53 -20.23 -0.44
N LYS A 191 -7.43 -20.73 0.16
CA LYS A 191 -6.15 -20.84 -0.54
C LYS A 191 -6.22 -21.78 -1.74
N SER A 192 -6.83 -22.95 -1.58
CA SER A 192 -7.00 -23.90 -2.70
C SER A 192 -7.84 -23.29 -3.81
N PHE A 193 -8.97 -22.68 -3.46
CA PHE A 193 -9.86 -22.03 -4.42
C PHE A 193 -9.14 -20.92 -5.20
N ALA A 194 -8.38 -20.05 -4.53
CA ALA A 194 -7.63 -18.99 -5.18
C ALA A 194 -6.53 -19.51 -6.11
N LEU A 195 -5.88 -20.63 -5.77
CA LEU A 195 -4.92 -21.29 -6.67
C LEU A 195 -5.61 -21.85 -7.91
N ASP A 196 -6.73 -22.56 -7.75
CA ASP A 196 -7.49 -23.10 -8.88
C ASP A 196 -8.07 -21.99 -9.77
N PHE A 197 -8.46 -20.86 -9.18
CA PHE A 197 -8.89 -19.67 -9.91
C PHE A 197 -7.76 -19.07 -10.76
N LEU A 198 -6.58 -18.88 -10.16
CA LEU A 198 -5.39 -18.36 -10.86
C LEU A 198 -4.89 -19.29 -11.98
N GLU A 199 -5.20 -20.58 -11.90
CA GLU A 199 -4.84 -21.60 -12.90
C GLU A 199 -5.97 -21.86 -13.92
N ASP A 200 -7.01 -21.02 -13.96
CA ASP A 200 -8.17 -21.13 -14.86
C ASP A 200 -8.90 -22.49 -14.79
N LYS A 201 -8.87 -23.15 -13.63
CA LYS A 201 -9.49 -24.48 -13.42
C LYS A 201 -10.96 -24.39 -13.01
N LEU A 202 -11.44 -23.22 -12.59
CA LEU A 202 -12.79 -23.05 -12.09
C LEU A 202 -13.79 -22.76 -13.23
N ARG A 203 -15.04 -23.19 -13.06
CA ARG A 203 -16.15 -22.84 -13.96
C ARG A 203 -16.95 -21.70 -13.35
N SER A 204 -17.18 -20.63 -14.14
CA SER A 204 -18.03 -19.52 -13.69
C SER A 204 -19.49 -19.97 -13.61
N GLN A 205 -20.23 -19.38 -12.69
CA GLN A 205 -21.68 -19.48 -12.56
C GLN A 205 -22.27 -18.15 -13.05
N GLN A 206 -23.17 -18.20 -14.03
CA GLN A 206 -23.97 -17.03 -14.36
C GLN A 206 -24.95 -16.77 -13.22
N SER A 207 -25.06 -15.51 -12.79
CA SER A 207 -26.08 -15.11 -11.84
C SER A 207 -27.45 -15.20 -12.49
N ASP A 208 -28.24 -16.22 -12.14
CA ASP A 208 -29.66 -16.25 -12.47
C ASP A 208 -30.32 -15.06 -11.77
N THR A 209 -30.74 -14.06 -12.55
CA THR A 209 -31.25 -12.78 -12.05
C THR A 209 -32.74 -12.90 -11.72
N THR A 210 -33.10 -14.01 -11.09
CA THR A 210 -34.46 -14.33 -10.69
C THR A 210 -34.43 -14.50 -9.17
N LEU A 211 -34.60 -13.39 -8.45
CA LEU A 211 -35.16 -13.24 -7.09
C LEU A 211 -34.68 -11.89 -6.52
N LEU A 212 -35.47 -10.85 -6.84
CA LEU A 212 -35.63 -9.65 -6.02
C LEU A 212 -36.40 -10.02 -4.74
#